data_AF-A0A1W9VA42-F1
#
_entry.id   AF-A0A1W9VA42-F1
#
_cell.length_a   1.000
_cell.length_b   1.000
_cell.length_c   1.000
_cell.angle_alpha   90.00
_cell.angle_beta   90.00
_cell.angle_gamma   90.00
#
_symmetry.space_group_name_H-M   'P 1'
#
loop_
_entity.id
_entity.type
_entity.pdbx_description
1 polymer ?
#
loop_
_entity_poly.entity_id
_entity_poly.type
_entity_poly.pdbx_seq_one_letter_code
_entity_poly.pdbx_strand_id
1 'polypeptide(L)'
;MKSATLPSFWTAYRSLDKTTRRRARKAFFLWRQNPFHPSLHFKCINQKENIWSARISLNHRAIGIFEGDTVTWFWAGNHDDYERFFS
;
A
#
# COMPACT_ATOMS: atom_id res chain seq x y z
N MET A 1 3.72 -14.25 -0.67
CA MET A 1 4.23 -12.97 -1.21
C MET A 1 5.19 -12.36 -0.21
N LYS A 2 6.37 -11.91 -0.67
CA LYS A 2 7.39 -11.21 0.13
C LYS A 2 7.13 -9.71 0.11
N SER A 3 7.71 -9.01 1.08
CA SER A 3 7.56 -7.56 1.23
C SER A 3 8.92 -6.90 1.39
N ALA A 4 9.14 -5.85 0.60
CA ALA A 4 10.25 -4.91 0.75
C ALA A 4 9.71 -3.48 0.82
N THR A 5 10.53 -2.53 1.28
CA THR A 5 10.15 -1.12 1.37
C THR A 5 11.28 -0.24 0.88
N LEU A 6 10.97 0.79 0.09
CA LEU A 6 11.92 1.87 -0.19
C LEU A 6 11.95 2.89 0.95
N PRO A 7 13.03 3.70 1.08
CA PRO A 7 13.08 4.78 2.06
C PRO A 7 11.89 5.76 1.97
N SER A 8 11.41 6.02 0.76
CA SER A 8 10.25 6.89 0.49
C SER A 8 8.97 6.40 1.19
N PHE A 9 8.78 5.09 1.29
CA PHE A 9 7.65 4.51 2.01
C PHE A 9 7.70 4.91 3.48
N TRP A 10 8.87 4.83 4.11
CA TRP A 10 9.00 5.18 5.52
C TRP A 10 8.85 6.67 5.77
N THR A 11 9.31 7.53 4.85
CA THR A 11 9.06 8.97 4.91
C THR A 11 7.56 9.27 4.88
N ALA A 12 6.83 8.70 3.92
CA ALA A 12 5.39 8.87 3.80
C ALA A 12 4.62 8.25 4.99
N TYR A 13 4.97 7.04 5.40
CA TYR A 13 4.37 6.38 6.56
C TYR A 13 4.54 7.21 7.85
N ARG A 14 5.69 7.85 8.04
CA ARG A 14 5.98 8.65 9.24
C ARG A 14 5.24 9.98 9.27
N SER A 15 4.85 10.54 8.12
CA SER A 15 4.01 11.75 8.07
C SER A 15 2.55 11.49 8.44
N LEU A 16 2.10 10.22 8.40
CA LEU A 16 0.75 9.84 8.79
C LEU A 16 0.51 10.02 10.30
N ASP A 17 -0.73 10.39 10.64
CA ASP A 17 -1.16 10.46 12.03
C ASP A 17 -1.05 9.10 12.74
N LYS A 18 -1.02 9.13 14.08
CA LYS A 18 -0.82 7.92 14.91
C LYS A 18 -1.90 6.85 14.65
N THR A 19 -3.15 7.25 14.40
CA THR A 19 -4.27 6.33 14.17
C THR A 19 -4.11 5.64 12.81
N THR A 20 -3.80 6.40 11.77
CA THR A 20 -3.55 5.85 10.43
C THR A 20 -2.34 4.91 10.43
N ARG A 21 -1.24 5.26 11.11
CA ARG A 21 -0.09 4.36 11.28
C ARG A 21 -0.43 3.03 11.95
N ARG A 22 -1.34 3.03 12.93
CA ARG A 22 -1.83 1.80 13.57
C ARG A 22 -2.67 0.97 12.61
N ARG A 23 -3.57 1.59 11.84
CA ARG A 23 -4.37 0.90 10.80
C ARG A 23 -3.48 0.30 9.72
N ALA A 24 -2.47 1.02 9.27
CA ALA A 24 -1.49 0.55 8.28
C ALA A 24 -0.74 -0.70 8.75
N ARG A 25 -0.33 -0.74 10.03
CA ARG A 25 0.27 -1.96 10.62
C ARG A 25 -0.71 -3.13 10.62
N LYS A 26 -1.97 -2.91 11.02
CA LYS A 26 -3.00 -3.96 11.00
C LYS A 26 -3.23 -4.50 9.58
N ALA A 27 -3.36 -3.61 8.60
CA ALA A 27 -3.52 -3.97 7.20
C ALA A 27 -2.32 -4.78 6.69
N PHE A 28 -1.09 -4.38 7.04
CA PHE A 28 0.12 -5.13 6.69
C PHE A 28 0.14 -6.54 7.29
N PHE A 29 -0.22 -6.70 8.57
CA PHE A 29 -0.30 -8.03 9.18
C PHE A 29 -1.36 -8.92 8.50
N LEU A 30 -2.52 -8.36 8.19
CA LEU A 30 -3.55 -9.07 7.43
C LEU A 30 -3.06 -9.45 6.04
N TRP A 31 -2.41 -8.54 5.33
CA TRP A 31 -1.84 -8.79 4.01
C TRP A 31 -0.78 -9.89 4.03
N ARG A 32 0.07 -9.95 5.07
CA ARG A 32 1.06 -11.03 5.21
C ARG A 32 0.43 -12.41 5.36
N GLN A 33 -0.76 -12.49 5.97
CA GLN A 33 -1.49 -13.74 6.18
C GLN A 33 -2.34 -14.11 4.96
N ASN A 34 -3.07 -13.13 4.43
CA ASN A 34 -3.94 -13.27 3.27
C ASN A 34 -3.89 -11.99 2.42
N PRO A 35 -2.96 -11.91 1.44
CA PRO A 35 -2.80 -10.73 0.60
C PRO A 35 -4.09 -10.31 -0.13
N PHE A 36 -4.94 -11.29 -0.45
CA PHE A 36 -6.18 -11.11 -1.21
C PHE A 36 -7.42 -11.06 -0.32
N HIS A 37 -7.26 -10.80 0.99
CA HIS A 37 -8.41 -10.57 1.86
C HIS A 37 -9.27 -9.41 1.33
N PRO A 38 -10.60 -9.56 1.18
CA PRO A 38 -11.44 -8.57 0.50
C PRO A 38 -11.32 -7.14 1.05
N SER A 39 -11.16 -6.99 2.38
CA SER A 39 -11.02 -5.67 3.02
C SER A 39 -9.76 -4.89 2.60
N LEU A 40 -8.73 -5.58 2.13
CA LEU A 40 -7.49 -4.96 1.66
C LEU A 40 -7.66 -4.39 0.26
N HIS A 41 -8.63 -4.85 -0.54
CA HIS A 41 -8.76 -4.47 -1.94
C HIS A 41 -7.41 -4.47 -2.68
N PHE A 42 -6.57 -5.48 -2.41
CA PHE A 42 -5.23 -5.56 -2.97
C PHE A 42 -5.33 -5.87 -4.47
N LYS A 43 -5.03 -4.89 -5.31
CA LYS A 43 -5.24 -4.97 -6.76
C LYS A 43 -4.20 -4.19 -7.56
N CYS A 44 -3.97 -4.65 -8.79
CA CYS A 44 -3.21 -3.91 -9.79
C CYS A 44 -4.01 -2.66 -10.21
N ILE A 45 -3.33 -1.52 -10.27
CA ILE A 45 -3.89 -0.22 -10.63
C ILE A 45 -3.14 0.45 -11.78
N ASN A 46 -1.96 -0.06 -12.13
CA ASN A 46 -1.28 0.27 -13.38
C ASN A 46 -0.55 -0.99 -13.86
N GLN A 47 -0.97 -1.53 -15.00
CA GLN A 47 -0.41 -2.77 -15.54
C GLN A 47 0.96 -2.56 -16.20
N LYS A 48 1.23 -1.39 -16.76
CA LYS A 48 2.49 -1.10 -17.46
C LYS A 48 3.68 -1.15 -16.51
N GLU A 49 3.51 -0.56 -15.33
CA GLU A 49 4.56 -0.47 -14.30
C GLU A 49 4.36 -1.49 -13.16
N ASN A 50 3.41 -2.43 -13.31
CA ASN A 50 3.01 -3.39 -12.27
C ASN A 50 2.80 -2.74 -10.90
N ILE A 51 2.06 -1.65 -10.84
CA ILE A 51 1.76 -0.93 -9.59
C ILE A 51 0.50 -1.49 -8.97
N TRP A 52 0.60 -1.83 -7.69
CA TRP A 52 -0.45 -2.39 -6.87
C TRP A 52 -0.79 -1.49 -5.69
N SER A 53 -2.07 -1.50 -5.32
CA SER A 53 -2.60 -0.75 -4.19
C SER A 53 -3.19 -1.67 -3.15
N ALA A 54 -2.92 -1.41 -1.87
CA ALA A 54 -3.59 -2.03 -0.73
C ALA A 54 -4.29 -0.97 0.13
N ARG A 55 -5.52 -1.26 0.54
CA ARG A 55 -6.34 -0.42 1.42
C ARG A 55 -5.86 -0.49 2.87
N ILE A 56 -5.56 0.67 3.43
CA ILE A 56 -5.27 0.85 4.86
C ILE A 56 -6.55 1.24 5.62
N SER A 57 -7.29 2.18 5.05
CA SER A 57 -8.59 2.66 5.53
C SER A 57 -9.40 3.16 4.34
N LEU A 58 -10.60 3.69 4.53
CA LEU A 58 -11.38 4.26 3.43
C LEU A 58 -10.56 5.27 2.60
N ASN A 59 -9.86 6.17 3.30
CA ASN A 59 -9.15 7.28 2.70
C ASN A 59 -7.64 7.06 2.55
N HIS A 60 -7.09 5.90 2.93
CA HIS A 60 -5.64 5.70 2.86
C HIS A 60 -5.26 4.41 2.13
N ARG A 61 -4.13 4.45 1.41
CA ARG A 61 -3.57 3.34 0.64
C ARG A 61 -2.08 3.18 0.93
N ALA A 62 -1.58 1.96 0.75
CA ALA A 62 -0.17 1.66 0.52
C ALA A 62 0.00 1.28 -0.95
N ILE A 63 1.09 1.73 -1.57
CA ILE A 63 1.38 1.52 -2.98
C ILE A 63 2.75 0.88 -3.13
N GLY A 64 2.83 -0.13 -4.00
CA GLY A 64 4.06 -0.83 -4.29
C GLY A 64 4.09 -1.39 -5.70
N ILE A 65 5.28 -1.72 -6.17
CA ILE A 65 5.49 -2.47 -7.41
C ILE A 65 5.49 -3.96 -7.06
N PHE A 66 4.79 -4.78 -7.84
CA PHE A 66 4.76 -6.23 -7.65
C PHE A 66 5.54 -6.93 -8.77
N GLU A 67 6.65 -7.56 -8.40
CA GLU A 67 7.55 -8.27 -9.31
C GLU A 67 7.86 -9.67 -8.77
N GLY A 68 7.62 -10.70 -9.59
CA GLY A 68 7.80 -12.10 -9.19
C GLY A 68 6.90 -12.47 -8.00
N ASP A 69 7.51 -12.59 -6.83
CA ASP A 69 6.82 -12.91 -5.57
C ASP A 69 6.87 -11.77 -4.53
N THR A 70 7.43 -10.60 -4.89
CA THR A 70 7.77 -9.53 -3.95
C THR A 70 7.02 -8.24 -4.27
N VAL A 71 6.40 -7.64 -3.25
CA VAL A 71 5.90 -6.26 -3.33
C VAL A 71 6.89 -5.31 -2.68
N THR A 72 7.40 -4.38 -3.47
CA THR A 72 8.27 -3.30 -3.02
C THR A 72 7.42 -2.06 -2.80
N TRP A 73 7.09 -1.77 -1.54
CA TRP A 73 6.28 -0.61 -1.16
C TRP A 73 7.12 0.67 -1.24
N PHE A 74 6.62 1.68 -1.93
CA PHE A 74 7.31 2.96 -2.09
C PHE A 74 6.53 4.15 -1.54
N TRP A 75 5.24 3.99 -1.21
CA TRP A 75 4.41 5.08 -0.70
C TRP A 75 3.25 4.59 0.18
N ALA A 76 2.82 5.45 1.12
CA ALA A 76 1.58 5.29 1.89
C ALA A 76 0.98 6.66 2.22
N GLY A 77 -0.31 6.86 1.99
CA GLY A 77 -0.92 8.19 2.13
C GLY A 77 -2.40 8.22 1.78
N ASN A 78 -2.96 9.44 1.68
CA ASN A 78 -4.36 9.66 1.36
C ASN A 78 -4.64 9.25 -0.10
N HIS A 79 -5.71 8.48 -0.31
CA HIS A 79 -6.15 8.05 -1.62
C HIS A 79 -6.25 9.21 -2.63
N ASP A 80 -6.74 10.38 -2.18
CA ASP A 80 -6.96 11.55 -3.02
C ASP A 80 -5.65 12.15 -3.54
N ASP A 81 -4.56 12.04 -2.77
CA ASP A 81 -3.23 12.50 -3.19
C ASP A 81 -2.68 11.65 -4.34
N TYR A 82 -3.10 10.38 -4.39
CA TYR A 82 -2.62 9.40 -5.36
C TYR A 82 -3.51 9.29 -6.60
N GLU A 83 -4.84 9.46 -6.48
CA GLU A 83 -5.74 9.41 -7.65
C GLU A 83 -5.31 10.37 -8.76
N ARG A 84 -4.75 11.54 -8.39
CA ARG A 84 -4.26 12.56 -9.33
C ARG A 84 -3.22 12.05 -10.33
N PHE A 85 -2.57 10.91 -10.07
CA PHE A 85 -1.52 10.35 -10.92
C PHE A 85 -1.97 9.17 -11.78
N PHE A 86 -3.13 8.56 -11.51
CA PHE A 86 -3.54 7.28 -12.12
C PHE A 86 -5.01 7.23 -12.57
N SER A 87 -5.72 8.37 -12.60
CA SER A 87 -7.03 8.52 -13.25
C SER A 87 -6.91 8.69 -14.76
#